data_AF-A0A9P1FHJ6-F1
#
_entry.id   AF-A0A9P1FHJ6-F1
#
_cell.length_a   1.000
_cell.length_b   1.000
_cell.length_c   1.000
_cell.angle_alpha   90.00
_cell.angle_beta   90.00
_cell.angle_gamma   90.00
#
_symmetry.space_group_name_H-M   'P 1'
#
loop_
_entity.id
_entity.type
_entity.pdbx_description
1 polymer ?
#
loop_
_entity_poly.entity_id
_entity_poly.type
_entity_poly.pdbx_seq_one_letter_code
_entity_poly.pdbx_strand_id
1 'polypeptide(L)'
;MLRRLPTKFTAESLIQVLEEFLPPGRYNFVYVPHDKRKLRNLALAFVNFTDPESAKTAYVFFRDVKHPLLGQTIRVCQADIQGLGSNLAYFMARFGLQEMDNPHAPLVFEKGIRQTNMLEAVKRHVTFELLLQAHHRMETQATKLDPSPTSLQQDRDRMCPAPVGRSKPLLSYQPESSSTYVSPHVPDIPTPSFCKLKNSHFGGVEVMTD
;
A
#
# COMPACT_ATOMS: atom_id res chain seq x y z
N MET A 1 -12.51 -0.57 5.07
CA MET A 1 -11.51 0.52 4.94
C MET A 1 -11.57 1.39 6.18
N LEU A 2 -10.41 1.67 6.77
CA LEU A 2 -10.23 2.57 7.91
C LEU A 2 -9.51 3.82 7.44
N ARG A 3 -10.03 5.01 7.77
CA ARG A 3 -9.49 6.33 7.39
C ARG A 3 -9.19 7.15 8.64
N ARG A 4 -8.29 8.14 8.51
CA ARG A 4 -7.76 8.92 9.64
C ARG A 4 -7.03 8.03 10.64
N LEU A 5 -6.33 7.01 10.15
CA LEU A 5 -5.47 6.18 10.98
C LEU A 5 -4.32 7.04 11.55
N PRO A 6 -3.90 6.87 12.81
CA PRO A 6 -2.75 7.59 13.37
C PRO A 6 -1.49 7.32 12.55
N THR A 7 -0.64 8.32 12.32
CA THR A 7 0.45 8.23 11.33
C THR A 7 1.53 7.19 11.63
N LYS A 8 1.69 6.82 12.91
CA LYS A 8 2.65 5.80 13.39
C LYS A 8 2.04 4.40 13.51
N PHE A 9 0.75 4.27 13.22
CA PHE A 9 0.05 2.99 13.34
C PHE A 9 0.51 2.03 12.24
N THR A 10 0.84 0.79 12.61
CA THR A 10 1.35 -0.23 11.69
C THR A 10 0.31 -1.30 11.41
N ALA A 11 0.60 -2.20 10.45
CA ALA A 11 -0.24 -3.37 10.21
C ALA A 11 -0.27 -4.30 11.44
N GLU A 12 0.86 -4.46 12.14
CA GLU A 12 0.94 -5.24 13.39
C GLU A 12 0.08 -4.63 14.50
N SER A 13 0.13 -3.30 14.69
CA SER A 13 -0.74 -2.63 15.67
C SER A 13 -2.22 -2.81 15.33
N LEU A 14 -2.57 -2.86 14.04
CA LEU A 14 -3.94 -3.13 13.62
C LEU A 14 -4.36 -4.57 13.91
N ILE A 15 -3.49 -5.53 13.67
CA ILE A 15 -3.71 -6.95 14.00
C ILE A 15 -3.97 -7.10 15.49
N GLN A 16 -3.13 -6.49 16.34
CA GLN A 16 -3.29 -6.51 17.79
C GLN A 16 -4.70 -6.05 18.20
N VAL A 17 -5.17 -4.93 17.66
CA VAL A 17 -6.53 -4.42 17.95
C VAL A 17 -7.62 -5.36 17.43
N LEU A 18 -7.45 -5.96 16.25
CA LEU A 18 -8.42 -6.90 15.70
C LEU A 18 -8.55 -8.17 16.55
N GLU A 19 -7.44 -8.67 17.09
CA GLU A 19 -7.39 -9.88 17.92
C GLU A 19 -8.06 -9.70 19.29
N GLU A 20 -8.24 -8.46 19.76
CA GLU A 20 -8.93 -8.17 21.02
C GLU A 20 -10.43 -8.47 20.98
N PHE A 21 -11.06 -8.39 19.80
CA PHE A 21 -12.52 -8.54 19.67
C PHE A 21 -12.96 -9.51 18.56
N LEU A 22 -12.05 -10.00 17.72
CA LEU A 22 -12.34 -11.02 16.72
C LEU A 22 -11.64 -12.33 17.05
N PRO A 23 -12.31 -13.47 16.89
CA PRO A 23 -11.65 -14.76 16.87
C PRO A 23 -10.57 -14.86 15.77
N PRO A 24 -9.57 -15.73 15.93
CA PRO A 24 -8.60 -16.02 14.86
C PRO A 24 -9.30 -16.47 13.56
N GLY A 25 -8.74 -16.07 12.42
CA GLY A 25 -9.24 -16.47 11.10
C GLY A 25 -10.47 -15.70 10.57
N ARG A 26 -10.90 -14.64 11.26
CA ARG A 26 -12.00 -13.76 10.81
C ARG A 26 -11.59 -12.70 9.79
N TYR A 27 -10.31 -12.60 9.51
CA TYR A 27 -9.75 -11.76 8.46
C TYR A 27 -8.63 -12.52 7.73
N ASN A 28 -8.39 -12.15 6.47
CA ASN A 28 -7.40 -12.79 5.61
C ASN A 28 -6.48 -11.82 4.87
N PHE A 29 -6.69 -10.51 5.05
CA PHE A 29 -5.86 -9.46 4.45
C PHE A 29 -5.83 -8.26 5.39
N VAL A 30 -4.63 -7.75 5.69
CA VAL A 30 -4.41 -6.50 6.41
C VAL A 30 -3.37 -5.69 5.67
N TYR A 31 -3.69 -4.46 5.31
CA TYR A 31 -2.77 -3.58 4.60
C TYR A 31 -2.84 -2.15 5.10
N VAL A 32 -1.68 -1.60 5.46
CA VAL A 32 -1.51 -0.21 5.87
C VAL A 32 -0.54 0.46 4.90
N PRO A 33 -1.03 1.17 3.88
CA PRO A 33 -0.17 1.87 2.93
C PRO A 33 0.82 2.81 3.61
N HIS A 34 2.08 2.74 3.21
CA HIS A 34 3.18 3.48 3.82
C HIS A 34 3.87 4.42 2.81
N ASP A 35 4.08 5.68 3.20
CA ASP A 35 4.87 6.64 2.44
C ASP A 35 6.35 6.47 2.79
N LYS A 36 7.12 5.87 1.87
CA LYS A 36 8.56 5.62 2.04
C LYS A 36 9.37 6.92 2.24
N ARG A 37 8.90 8.06 1.71
CA ARG A 37 9.62 9.35 1.83
C ARG A 37 9.36 10.02 3.17
N LYS A 38 8.12 9.96 3.65
CA LYS A 38 7.70 10.61 4.92
C LYS A 38 7.78 9.69 6.13
N LEU A 39 8.19 8.43 5.95
CA LEU A 39 8.31 7.41 6.98
C LEU A 39 7.06 7.29 7.87
N ARG A 40 5.89 7.35 7.24
CA ARG A 40 4.59 7.29 7.92
C ARG A 40 3.52 6.66 7.05
N ASN A 41 2.45 6.14 7.66
CA ASN A 41 1.32 5.65 6.90
C ASN A 41 0.51 6.78 6.23
N LEU A 42 -0.33 6.41 5.26
CA LEU A 42 -1.20 7.33 4.53
C LEU A 42 -2.53 7.64 5.26
N ALA A 43 -2.57 7.48 6.58
CA ALA A 43 -3.76 7.59 7.41
C ALA A 43 -4.91 6.69 6.94
N LEU A 44 -4.57 5.51 6.40
CA LEU A 44 -5.46 4.58 5.73
C LEU A 44 -5.09 3.14 6.09
N ALA A 45 -6.08 2.27 6.20
CA ALA A 45 -5.89 0.83 6.25
C ALA A 45 -7.02 0.08 5.55
N PHE A 46 -6.70 -1.11 5.08
CA PHE A 46 -7.62 -2.06 4.48
C PHE A 46 -7.55 -3.37 5.25
N VAL A 47 -8.72 -3.92 5.54
CA VAL A 47 -8.88 -5.23 6.17
C VAL A 47 -9.92 -5.97 5.33
N ASN A 48 -9.59 -7.17 4.87
CA ASN A 48 -10.57 -8.07 4.26
C ASN A 48 -10.97 -9.12 5.29
N PHE A 49 -12.26 -9.16 5.60
CA PHE A 49 -12.85 -10.14 6.51
C PHE A 49 -13.25 -11.40 5.73
N THR A 50 -13.24 -12.56 6.39
CA THR A 50 -13.63 -13.84 5.77
C THR A 50 -15.14 -14.04 5.73
N ASP A 51 -15.87 -13.33 6.59
CA ASP A 51 -17.33 -13.33 6.63
C ASP A 51 -17.92 -11.92 6.89
N PRO A 52 -19.18 -11.66 6.47
CA PRO A 52 -19.82 -10.36 6.63
C PRO A 52 -20.08 -9.96 8.10
N GLU A 53 -20.36 -10.92 8.98
CA GLU A 53 -20.66 -10.64 10.39
C GLU A 53 -19.43 -10.10 11.11
N SER A 54 -18.25 -10.64 10.83
CA SER A 54 -16.97 -10.12 11.33
C SER A 54 -16.71 -8.70 10.87
N ALA A 55 -17.03 -8.38 9.60
CA ALA A 55 -16.91 -7.01 9.08
C ALA A 55 -17.87 -6.05 9.79
N LYS A 56 -19.10 -6.50 10.09
CA LYS A 56 -20.10 -5.71 10.83
C LYS A 56 -19.66 -5.47 12.27
N THR A 57 -19.14 -6.49 12.96
CA THR A 57 -18.57 -6.37 14.31
C THR A 57 -17.42 -5.37 14.33
N ALA A 58 -16.48 -5.46 13.38
CA ALA A 58 -15.37 -4.51 13.27
C ALA A 58 -15.88 -3.09 12.95
N TYR A 59 -16.90 -2.94 12.12
CA TYR A 59 -17.51 -1.65 11.83
C TYR A 59 -18.07 -0.99 13.09
N VAL A 60 -18.84 -1.71 13.89
CA VAL A 60 -19.40 -1.22 15.16
C VAL A 60 -18.27 -0.86 16.13
N PHE A 61 -17.29 -1.76 16.31
CA PHE A 61 -16.15 -1.53 17.20
C PHE A 61 -15.39 -0.25 16.86
N PHE A 62 -14.92 -0.10 15.62
CA PHE A 62 -14.12 1.07 15.22
C PHE A 62 -14.91 2.39 15.16
N ARG A 63 -16.24 2.33 15.04
CA ARG A 63 -17.10 3.51 15.08
C ARG A 63 -17.32 3.99 16.51
N ASP A 64 -17.58 3.06 17.42
CA ASP A 64 -18.13 3.38 18.74
C ASP A 64 -17.09 3.33 19.87
N VAL A 65 -15.99 2.58 19.69
CA VAL A 65 -14.97 2.39 20.72
C VAL A 65 -13.78 3.32 20.53
N LYS A 66 -13.41 4.06 21.57
CA LYS A 66 -12.15 4.79 21.65
C LYS A 66 -11.05 3.85 22.13
N HIS A 67 -10.25 3.35 21.20
CA HIS A 67 -9.15 2.45 21.53
C HIS A 67 -7.87 3.22 21.93
N PRO A 68 -7.18 2.88 23.03
CA PRO A 68 -5.95 3.56 23.47
C PRO A 68 -4.86 3.60 22.40
N LEU A 69 -4.64 2.50 21.67
CA LEU A 69 -3.63 2.44 20.59
C LEU A 69 -3.96 3.37 19.41
N LEU A 70 -5.24 3.68 19.20
CA LEU A 70 -5.63 4.63 18.15
C LEU A 70 -5.46 6.08 18.63
N GLY A 71 -5.68 6.36 19.92
CA GLY A 71 -5.53 7.70 20.50
C GLY A 71 -6.44 8.79 19.92
N GLN A 72 -7.25 8.47 18.89
CA GLN A 72 -8.15 9.35 18.18
C GLN A 72 -9.29 8.55 17.52
N THR A 73 -10.37 9.24 17.17
CA THR A 73 -11.46 8.64 16.40
C THR A 73 -11.07 8.46 14.94
N ILE A 74 -11.22 7.24 14.44
CA ILE A 74 -11.04 6.89 13.03
C ILE A 74 -12.38 6.85 12.30
N ARG A 75 -12.37 6.86 10.96
CA ARG A 75 -13.57 6.65 10.15
C ARG A 75 -13.53 5.28 9.51
N VAL A 76 -14.64 4.54 9.61
CA VAL A 76 -14.79 3.22 9.01
C VAL A 76 -15.82 3.26 7.88
N CYS A 77 -15.53 2.57 6.78
CA CYS A 77 -16.41 2.45 5.62
C CYS A 77 -16.08 1.19 4.82
N GLN A 78 -17.01 0.77 3.96
CA GLN A 78 -16.75 -0.29 2.99
C GLN A 78 -15.67 0.17 1.99
N ALA A 79 -14.83 -0.76 1.54
CA ALA A 79 -13.81 -0.48 0.54
C ALA A 79 -14.37 -0.72 -0.88
N ASP A 80 -13.85 -0.02 -1.88
CA ASP A 80 -14.27 -0.21 -3.28
C ASP A 80 -13.79 -1.56 -3.86
N ILE A 81 -12.74 -2.13 -3.28
CA ILE A 81 -12.20 -3.44 -3.64
C ILE A 81 -12.59 -4.43 -2.55
N GLN A 82 -13.26 -5.50 -2.95
CA GLN A 82 -13.79 -6.53 -2.07
C GLN A 82 -13.19 -7.90 -2.43
N GLY A 83 -12.86 -8.68 -1.41
CA GLY A 83 -12.27 -10.00 -1.55
C GLY A 83 -10.73 -10.01 -1.55
N LEU A 84 -10.15 -11.10 -1.05
CA LEU A 84 -8.70 -11.28 -0.94
C LEU A 84 -8.00 -11.22 -2.30
N GLY A 85 -8.47 -12.01 -3.28
CA GLY A 85 -7.89 -12.06 -4.62
C GLY A 85 -7.88 -10.69 -5.31
N SER A 86 -9.00 -9.97 -5.28
CA SER A 86 -9.11 -8.62 -5.85
C SER A 86 -8.15 -7.62 -5.19
N ASN A 87 -8.00 -7.69 -3.86
CA ASN A 87 -7.10 -6.82 -3.12
C ASN A 87 -5.63 -7.11 -3.47
N LEU A 88 -5.24 -8.39 -3.58
CA LEU A 88 -3.89 -8.78 -4.00
C LEU A 88 -3.61 -8.40 -5.46
N ALA A 89 -4.56 -8.66 -6.36
CA ALA A 89 -4.46 -8.30 -7.77
C ALA A 89 -4.26 -6.79 -7.94
N TYR A 90 -5.01 -5.98 -7.19
CA TYR A 90 -4.85 -4.53 -7.20
C TYR A 90 -3.51 -4.07 -6.65
N PHE A 91 -3.04 -4.66 -5.55
CA PHE A 91 -1.71 -4.35 -5.03
C PHE A 91 -0.62 -4.65 -6.06
N MET A 92 -0.68 -5.83 -6.69
CA MET A 92 0.28 -6.25 -7.72
C MET A 92 0.24 -5.34 -8.95
N ALA A 93 -0.94 -5.03 -9.49
CA ALA A 93 -1.08 -4.13 -10.63
C ALA A 93 -0.52 -2.73 -10.32
N ARG A 94 -0.65 -2.27 -9.07
CA ARG A 94 -0.22 -0.95 -8.63
C ARG A 94 1.28 -0.83 -8.34
N PHE A 95 1.86 -1.83 -7.69
CA PHE A 95 3.24 -1.75 -7.17
C PHE A 95 4.21 -2.74 -7.81
N GLY A 96 3.70 -3.75 -8.54
CA GLY A 96 4.48 -4.85 -9.07
C GLY A 96 4.67 -6.00 -8.06
N LEU A 97 4.98 -7.19 -8.59
CA LEU A 97 5.16 -8.40 -7.78
C LEU A 97 6.36 -8.31 -6.84
N GLN A 98 7.41 -7.59 -7.23
CA GLN A 98 8.63 -7.38 -6.45
C GLN A 98 8.40 -6.62 -5.13
N GLU A 99 7.30 -5.86 -5.00
CA GLU A 99 6.98 -5.15 -3.76
C GLU A 99 6.26 -6.05 -2.74
N MET A 100 6.03 -7.34 -3.05
CA MET A 100 5.40 -8.28 -2.11
C MET A 100 6.30 -8.69 -0.95
N ASP A 101 7.62 -8.60 -1.12
CA ASP A 101 8.60 -8.85 -0.05
C ASP A 101 8.88 -7.59 0.78
N ASN A 102 8.19 -6.48 0.51
CA ASN A 102 8.34 -5.24 1.27
C ASN A 102 7.80 -5.43 2.70
N PRO A 103 8.50 -4.93 3.75
CA PRO A 103 7.98 -4.95 5.13
C PRO A 103 6.63 -4.24 5.32
N HIS A 104 6.27 -3.32 4.43
CA HIS A 104 5.00 -2.61 4.40
C HIS A 104 4.02 -3.16 3.36
N ALA A 105 4.32 -4.31 2.75
CA ALA A 105 3.38 -5.04 1.90
C ALA A 105 2.15 -5.52 2.72
N PRO A 106 1.04 -5.86 2.06
CA PRO A 106 -0.09 -6.49 2.71
C PRO A 106 0.29 -7.78 3.42
N LEU A 107 -0.31 -7.98 4.59
CA LEU A 107 -0.24 -9.21 5.33
C LEU A 107 -1.43 -10.09 4.96
N VAL A 108 -1.15 -11.32 4.54
CA VAL A 108 -2.16 -12.29 4.13
C VAL A 108 -2.22 -13.43 5.14
N PHE A 109 -3.45 -13.89 5.41
CA PHE A 109 -3.71 -14.99 6.33
C PHE A 109 -4.58 -16.05 5.66
N GLU A 110 -4.29 -17.31 5.94
CA GLU A 110 -5.14 -18.42 5.53
C GLU A 110 -5.49 -19.27 6.73
N LYS A 111 -6.79 -19.49 6.94
CA LYS A 111 -7.30 -20.23 8.10
C LYS A 111 -6.73 -19.69 9.44
N GLY A 112 -6.54 -18.37 9.52
CA GLY A 112 -5.96 -17.69 10.68
C GLY A 112 -4.43 -17.71 10.77
N ILE A 113 -3.73 -18.34 9.83
CA ILE A 113 -2.27 -18.44 9.82
C ILE A 113 -1.69 -17.42 8.85
N ARG A 114 -0.78 -16.57 9.35
CA ARG A 114 -0.06 -15.61 8.53
C ARG A 114 0.81 -16.33 7.50
N GLN A 115 0.69 -15.93 6.23
CA GLN A 115 1.49 -16.48 5.15
C GLN A 115 2.86 -15.83 5.12
N THR A 116 3.92 -16.65 5.02
CA THR A 116 5.31 -16.20 4.87
C THR A 116 5.73 -16.12 3.41
N ASN A 117 5.11 -16.92 2.54
CA ASN A 117 5.34 -16.91 1.09
C ASN A 117 4.19 -16.19 0.39
N MET A 118 4.38 -14.90 0.11
CA MET A 118 3.38 -14.07 -0.54
C MET A 118 3.16 -14.46 -2.00
N LEU A 119 4.17 -15.00 -2.69
CA LEU A 119 4.04 -15.45 -4.07
C LEU A 119 3.07 -16.62 -4.19
N GLU A 120 3.12 -17.58 -3.26
CA GLU A 120 2.17 -18.70 -3.24
C GLU A 120 0.75 -18.24 -2.91
N ALA A 121 0.59 -17.27 -2.01
CA ALA A 121 -0.72 -16.66 -1.75
C ALA A 121 -1.28 -15.98 -3.01
N VAL A 122 -0.43 -15.23 -3.73
CA VAL A 122 -0.80 -14.61 -5.01
C VAL A 122 -1.24 -15.66 -6.03
N LYS A 123 -0.44 -16.71 -6.26
CA LYS A 123 -0.79 -17.78 -7.22
C LYS A 123 -2.13 -18.45 -6.91
N ARG A 124 -2.45 -18.58 -5.62
CA ARG A 124 -3.68 -19.24 -5.15
C ARG A 124 -4.92 -18.36 -5.32
N HIS A 125 -4.79 -17.05 -5.07
CA HIS A 125 -5.95 -16.16 -4.95
C HIS A 125 -6.13 -15.18 -6.10
N VAL A 126 -5.09 -14.94 -6.90
CA VAL A 126 -5.12 -13.97 -8.00
C VAL A 126 -5.29 -14.70 -9.33
N THR A 127 -6.44 -14.50 -9.97
CA THR A 127 -6.71 -14.98 -11.33
C THR A 127 -6.35 -13.91 -12.37
N PHE A 128 -6.19 -14.32 -13.62
CA PHE A 128 -5.96 -13.40 -14.74
C PHE A 128 -7.07 -12.35 -14.85
N GLU A 129 -8.33 -12.75 -14.65
CA GLU A 129 -9.47 -11.85 -14.69
C GLU A 129 -9.39 -10.76 -13.61
N LEU A 130 -9.04 -11.15 -12.37
CA LEU A 130 -8.89 -10.18 -11.27
C LEU A 130 -7.76 -9.18 -11.55
N LEU A 131 -6.67 -9.62 -12.17
CA LEU A 131 -5.57 -8.75 -12.56
C LEU A 131 -5.98 -7.76 -13.66
N LEU A 132 -6.71 -8.23 -14.68
CA LEU A 132 -7.25 -7.36 -15.74
C LEU A 132 -8.22 -6.32 -15.17
N GLN A 133 -9.12 -6.74 -14.27
CA GLN A 133 -10.04 -5.84 -13.59
C GLN A 133 -9.28 -4.80 -12.74
N ALA A 134 -8.20 -5.19 -12.07
CA ALA A 134 -7.36 -4.28 -11.31
C ALA A 134 -6.71 -3.19 -12.20
N HIS A 135 -6.14 -3.57 -13.34
CA HIS A 135 -5.57 -2.61 -14.29
C HIS A 135 -6.61 -1.61 -14.80
N HIS A 136 -7.78 -2.10 -15.24
CA HIS A 136 -8.86 -1.22 -15.71
C HIS A 136 -9.35 -0.24 -14.64
N ARG A 137 -9.44 -0.69 -13.38
CA ARG A 137 -9.77 0.19 -12.23
C ARG A 137 -8.74 1.29 -12.04
N MET A 138 -7.45 1.00 -12.22
CA MET A 138 -6.40 2.01 -12.09
C MET A 138 -6.47 3.05 -13.20
N GLU A 139 -6.73 2.63 -14.45
CA GLU A 139 -6.91 3.54 -15.59
C GLU A 139 -8.09 4.48 -15.37
N THR A 140 -9.25 3.94 -15.01
CA THR A 140 -10.47 4.73 -14.79
C THR A 140 -10.35 5.71 -13.61
N GLN A 141 -9.55 5.39 -12.59
CA GLN A 141 -9.24 6.32 -11.51
C GLN A 141 -8.29 7.44 -11.95
N ALA A 142 -7.36 7.16 -12.86
CA ALA A 142 -6.47 8.18 -13.43
C ALA A 142 -7.24 9.19 -14.29
N THR A 143 -8.20 8.73 -15.11
CA THR A 143 -9.00 9.60 -15.99
C THR A 143 -9.95 10.53 -15.23
N LYS A 144 -10.46 10.11 -14.06
CA LYS A 144 -11.34 10.93 -13.22
C LYS A 144 -10.64 12.11 -12.54
N LEU A 145 -9.31 12.09 -12.46
CA LEU A 145 -8.51 13.17 -11.87
C LEU A 145 -8.13 14.25 -12.90
N ASP A 146 -8.40 14.04 -14.19
CA ASP A 146 -8.21 15.00 -15.26
C ASP A 146 -9.56 15.38 -15.90
N PRO A 147 -10.34 16.29 -15.30
CA PRO A 147 -11.38 16.95 -16.05
C PRO A 147 -10.69 17.95 -16.97
N SER A 148 -10.27 17.54 -18.17
CA SER A 148 -9.86 18.50 -19.20
C SER A 148 -10.95 19.56 -19.36
N PRO A 149 -10.69 20.85 -19.08
CA PRO A 149 -11.44 21.90 -19.75
C PRO A 149 -10.87 22.01 -21.17
N THR A 150 -11.56 22.76 -22.03
CA THR A 150 -11.10 23.22 -23.36
C THR A 150 -11.78 22.56 -24.55
N SER A 151 -13.10 22.80 -24.66
CA SER A 151 -13.57 23.49 -25.86
C SER A 151 -12.97 24.90 -25.86
N LEU A 152 -11.89 25.14 -26.61
CA LEU A 152 -11.52 26.49 -27.02
C LEU A 152 -11.89 26.65 -28.48
N GLN A 153 -12.86 27.53 -28.66
CA GLN A 153 -13.31 28.11 -29.91
C GLN A 153 -12.18 28.39 -30.89
N GLN A 154 -12.52 28.14 -32.16
CA GLN A 154 -12.10 28.95 -33.28
C GLN A 154 -12.31 30.44 -32.96
N ASP A 155 -11.23 31.14 -32.61
CA ASP A 155 -11.12 32.59 -32.76
C ASP A 155 -9.80 32.89 -33.46
N ARG A 156 -9.73 32.43 -34.72
CA ARG A 156 -8.87 33.04 -35.73
C ARG A 156 -9.75 34.04 -36.45
N ASP A 157 -9.72 35.30 -36.02
CA ASP A 157 -9.85 36.49 -36.89
C ASP A 157 -10.09 37.75 -36.03
N ARG A 158 -9.00 38.31 -35.49
CA ARG A 158 -8.87 39.76 -35.28
C ARG A 158 -7.41 40.16 -35.39
N MET A 159 -7.03 40.43 -36.63
CA MET A 159 -5.83 41.11 -37.07
C MET A 159 -5.74 42.51 -36.41
N CYS A 160 -4.68 42.78 -35.66
CA CYS A 160 -4.26 44.15 -35.32
C CYS A 160 -2.85 44.39 -35.92
N PRO A 161 -2.57 45.57 -36.50
CA PRO A 161 -1.33 45.80 -37.22
C PRO A 161 -0.15 46.09 -36.28
N ALA A 162 1.03 45.63 -36.67
CA ALA A 162 2.30 45.86 -35.98
C ALA A 162 2.78 47.31 -36.09
N PRO A 163 3.44 47.87 -35.06
CA PRO A 163 4.31 49.02 -35.22
C PRO A 163 5.76 48.59 -35.53
N VAL A 164 6.36 49.38 -36.41
CA VAL A 164 7.68 49.27 -37.01
C VAL A 164 8.80 49.60 -36.01
N GLY A 165 9.86 48.78 -36.03
CA GLY A 165 11.25 49.26 -35.94
C GLY A 165 11.94 49.17 -34.58
N ARG A 166 12.88 48.22 -34.43
CA ARG A 166 14.32 48.46 -34.66
C ARG A 166 15.11 47.18 -34.37
N SER A 167 15.92 46.83 -35.36
CA SER A 167 16.83 45.69 -35.41
C SER A 167 18.04 45.86 -34.52
N LYS A 168 18.54 44.73 -33.96
CA LYS A 168 19.96 44.40 -33.72
C LYS A 168 20.11 42.98 -33.11
N PRO A 169 21.30 42.34 -33.20
CA PRO A 169 21.42 41.13 -34.02
C PRO A 169 21.68 39.83 -33.24
N LEU A 170 21.51 38.76 -34.01
CA LEU A 170 21.72 37.34 -33.76
C LEU A 170 23.10 37.04 -33.14
N LEU A 171 23.12 36.42 -31.95
CA LEU A 171 24.29 35.73 -31.43
C LEU A 171 24.03 34.22 -31.53
N SER A 172 24.79 33.56 -32.40
CA SER A 172 24.83 32.12 -32.60
C SER A 172 25.42 31.42 -31.37
N TYR A 173 24.72 30.43 -30.82
CA TYR A 173 25.28 29.50 -29.84
C TYR A 173 25.23 28.08 -30.41
N GLN A 174 26.39 27.45 -30.51
CA GLN A 174 26.57 26.08 -30.99
C GLN A 174 26.28 25.05 -29.88
N PRO A 175 25.93 23.80 -30.22
CA PRO A 175 25.71 22.74 -29.24
C PRO A 175 27.02 22.02 -28.93
N GLU A 176 27.43 21.99 -27.65
CA GLU A 176 28.51 21.10 -27.20
C GLU A 176 27.96 19.83 -26.53
N SER A 177 28.34 18.73 -27.17
CA SER A 177 28.64 17.37 -26.72
C SER A 177 28.57 17.00 -25.23
N SER A 178 27.96 15.82 -25.02
CA SER A 178 28.50 14.69 -24.24
C SER A 178 28.88 14.93 -22.78
N SER A 179 27.97 14.54 -21.87
CA SER A 179 28.32 14.31 -20.45
C SER A 179 27.90 12.89 -20.04
N THR A 180 28.90 12.08 -19.75
CA THR A 180 28.84 10.73 -19.19
C THR A 180 28.27 10.75 -17.77
N TYR A 181 27.18 10.01 -17.55
CA TYR A 181 26.60 9.79 -16.22
C TYR A 181 27.47 8.77 -15.45
N VAL A 182 28.12 9.22 -14.38
CA VAL A 182 28.85 8.37 -13.43
C VAL A 182 27.87 7.95 -12.34
N SER A 183 27.69 6.64 -12.16
CA SER A 183 26.86 6.04 -11.11
C SER A 183 27.49 6.24 -9.73
N PRO A 184 26.77 6.73 -8.70
CA PRO A 184 27.31 6.81 -7.37
C PRO A 184 27.39 5.43 -6.71
N HIS A 185 28.57 5.13 -6.19
CA HIS A 185 28.93 4.00 -5.34
C HIS A 185 28.05 3.97 -4.09
N VAL A 186 27.42 2.83 -3.79
CA VAL A 186 26.75 2.59 -2.51
C VAL A 186 27.80 2.08 -1.51
N PRO A 187 27.90 2.65 -0.29
CA PRO A 187 28.75 2.09 0.75
C PRO A 187 28.09 0.86 1.40
N ASP A 188 28.90 -0.18 1.61
CA ASP A 188 28.52 -1.43 2.27
C ASP A 188 28.02 -1.19 3.71
N ILE A 189 26.82 -1.68 4.02
CA ILE A 189 26.26 -1.70 5.37
C ILE A 189 26.64 -3.04 6.03
N PRO A 190 27.26 -3.05 7.22
CA PRO A 190 27.65 -4.28 7.91
C PRO A 190 26.42 -5.04 8.43
N THR A 191 26.39 -6.34 8.15
CA THR A 191 25.41 -7.31 8.66
C THR A 191 25.50 -7.44 10.18
N PRO A 192 24.39 -7.35 10.94
CA PRO A 192 24.41 -7.62 12.37
C PRO A 192 24.51 -9.13 12.64
N SER A 193 25.52 -9.51 13.43
CA SER A 193 25.74 -10.87 13.90
C SER A 193 24.62 -11.32 14.85
N PHE A 194 24.02 -12.47 14.55
CA PHE A 194 23.06 -13.14 15.42
C PHE A 194 23.71 -13.58 16.73
N CYS A 195 23.27 -13.01 17.86
CA CYS A 195 23.54 -13.56 19.18
C CYS A 195 22.80 -14.89 19.37
N LYS A 196 23.57 -15.96 19.60
CA LYS A 196 23.10 -17.27 20.05
C LYS A 196 22.46 -17.15 21.44
N LEU A 197 21.14 -17.28 21.53
CA LEU A 197 20.45 -17.59 22.79
C LEU A 197 20.50 -19.12 23.01
N LYS A 198 21.05 -19.49 24.17
CA LYS A 198 21.28 -20.86 24.62
C LYS A 198 19.94 -21.50 25.04
N ASN A 199 19.73 -22.73 24.59
CA ASN A 199 18.70 -23.64 25.10
C ASN A 199 18.97 -23.93 26.59
N SER A 200 18.02 -23.59 27.46
CA SER A 200 17.93 -24.10 28.83
C SER A 200 16.95 -25.28 28.89
N HIS A 201 17.39 -26.32 29.59
CA HIS A 201 16.82 -27.66 29.71
C HIS A 201 15.32 -27.72 30.06
N PHE A 202 14.61 -28.61 29.35
CA PHE A 202 13.36 -29.22 29.79
C PHE A 202 13.69 -30.38 30.75
N GLY A 203 13.18 -30.30 31.98
CA GLY A 203 13.21 -31.39 32.96
C GLY A 203 12.17 -32.46 32.61
N GLY A 204 12.58 -33.71 32.69
CA GLY A 204 11.72 -34.87 32.53
C GLY A 204 10.78 -35.05 33.73
N VAL A 205 9.58 -35.55 33.44
CA VAL A 205 8.65 -36.09 34.43
C VAL A 205 8.56 -37.58 34.14
N GLU A 206 9.04 -38.37 35.10
CA GLU A 206 8.90 -39.82 35.16
C GLU A 206 7.43 -40.21 35.30
N VAL A 207 7.02 -41.24 34.56
CA VAL A 207 5.72 -41.90 34.71
C VAL A 207 5.98 -43.16 35.54
N MET A 208 5.50 -43.17 36.78
CA MET A 208 5.59 -44.31 37.69
C MET A 208 4.32 -45.17 37.52
N THR A 209 4.51 -46.40 37.05
CA THR A 209 3.51 -47.46 37.04
C THR A 209 3.47 -48.13 38.41
N ASP A 210 2.28 -48.30 38.96
CA ASP A 210 1.88 -49.37 39.89
C ASP A 210 0.54 -49.94 39.40
#